data_AF-A0AAW2N1X7-F1
#
_entry.id   AF-A0AAW2N1X7-F1
#
_cell.length_a   1.000
_cell.length_b   1.000
_cell.length_c   1.000
_cell.angle_alpha   90.00
_cell.angle_beta   90.00
_cell.angle_gamma   90.00
#
_symmetry.space_group_name_H-M   'P 1'
#
loop_
_entity.id
_entity.type
_entity.pdbx_description
1 polymer ?
#
loop_
_entity_poly.entity_id
_entity_poly.type
_entity_poly.pdbx_seq_one_letter_code
_entity_poly.pdbx_strand_id
1 'polypeptide(L)'
;MVVVSSPAVVEECFTKNDIVLANRPRFIMGKYIGYNYTTLVGSPYGEHWRNLRRLTAVEIFSTARLNVFQSIRHDESKLLLKQLYGKSCQDFARVELRSMLSELTFNVIMRMVAGKRYFGEDEENDEAKQFREIIDQVFTLVVCRTPRFLPGVQMD
;
A
#
# COMPACT_ATOMS: atom_id res chain seq x y z
N MET A 1 -3.41 19.42 -15.93
CA MET A 1 -3.88 18.12 -15.39
C MET A 1 -4.96 17.64 -16.31
N VAL A 2 -4.86 16.41 -16.81
CA VAL A 2 -5.88 15.80 -17.67
C VAL A 2 -6.50 14.65 -16.90
N VAL A 3 -7.83 14.62 -16.82
CA VAL A 3 -8.58 13.54 -16.17
C VAL A 3 -9.19 12.69 -17.26
N VAL A 4 -8.92 11.38 -17.24
CA VAL A 4 -9.49 10.42 -18.17
C VAL A 4 -10.62 9.69 -17.45
N SER A 5 -11.85 9.89 -17.91
CA SER A 5 -13.08 9.32 -17.29
C SER A 5 -13.85 8.37 -18.22
N SER A 6 -13.39 8.18 -19.45
CA SER A 6 -14.00 7.26 -20.42
C SER A 6 -13.23 5.94 -20.50
N PRO A 7 -13.89 4.77 -20.37
CA PRO A 7 -13.21 3.47 -20.46
C PRO A 7 -12.43 3.26 -21.76
N ALA A 8 -12.97 3.72 -22.89
CA ALA A 8 -12.30 3.61 -24.20
C ALA A 8 -10.97 4.39 -24.22
N VAL A 9 -10.96 5.58 -23.60
CA VAL A 9 -9.75 6.40 -23.52
C VAL A 9 -8.76 5.82 -22.50
N VAL A 10 -9.24 5.26 -21.39
CA VAL A 10 -8.40 4.53 -20.42
C VAL A 10 -7.69 3.36 -21.11
N GLU A 11 -8.42 2.56 -21.91
CA GLU A 11 -7.85 1.46 -22.68
C GLU A 11 -6.76 1.97 -23.62
N GLU A 12 -7.01 3.03 -24.39
CA GLU A 12 -6.01 3.62 -25.26
C GLU A 12 -4.75 4.12 -24.51
N CYS A 13 -4.94 4.74 -23.34
CA CYS A 13 -3.85 5.21 -22.50
C CYS A 13 -2.97 4.07 -21.96
N PHE A 14 -3.58 2.96 -21.52
CA PHE A 14 -2.87 1.86 -20.85
C PHE A 14 -2.57 0.66 -21.76
N THR A 15 -2.84 0.76 -23.06
CA THR A 15 -2.44 -0.24 -24.07
C THR A 15 -1.53 0.36 -25.14
N LYS A 16 -2.02 1.32 -25.93
CA LYS A 16 -1.29 1.90 -27.07
C LYS A 16 -0.22 2.91 -26.63
N ASN A 17 -0.52 3.66 -25.57
CA ASN A 17 0.32 4.76 -25.08
C ASN A 17 0.93 4.48 -23.69
N ASP A 18 0.94 3.21 -23.27
CA ASP A 18 1.28 2.79 -21.91
C ASP A 18 2.70 3.20 -21.50
N ILE A 19 3.68 3.09 -22.41
CA ILE A 19 5.07 3.47 -22.18
C ILE A 19 5.23 4.99 -22.04
N VAL A 20 4.58 5.76 -22.91
CA VAL A 20 4.66 7.23 -22.89
C VAL A 20 4.06 7.77 -21.59
N LEU A 21 2.94 7.17 -21.16
CA LEU A 21 2.21 7.53 -19.95
C LEU A 21 2.72 6.81 -18.68
N ALA A 22 3.73 5.94 -18.79
CA ALA A 22 4.29 5.24 -17.63
C ALA A 22 5.10 6.16 -16.71
N ASN A 23 5.50 7.35 -17.17
CA ASN A 23 6.24 8.30 -16.34
C ASN A 23 5.38 8.86 -15.20
N ARG A 24 6.02 9.07 -14.04
CA ARG A 24 5.36 9.59 -12.84
C ARG A 24 5.63 11.09 -12.67
N PRO A 25 4.63 11.89 -12.29
CA PRO A 25 4.86 13.27 -11.88
C PRO A 25 5.88 13.35 -10.74
N ARG A 26 6.79 14.32 -10.80
CA ARG A 26 7.84 14.49 -9.79
C ARG A 26 7.31 15.22 -8.56
N PHE A 27 6.79 14.45 -7.60
CA PHE A 27 6.45 14.97 -6.28
C PHE A 27 7.66 15.08 -5.37
N ILE A 28 7.67 16.07 -4.47
CA ILE A 28 8.74 16.27 -3.46
C ILE A 28 9.03 15.00 -2.65
N MET A 29 8.01 14.17 -2.46
CA MET A 29 8.11 12.87 -1.80
C MET A 29 9.05 11.89 -2.51
N GLY A 30 9.02 11.85 -3.84
CA GLY A 30 9.92 11.02 -4.62
C GLY A 30 11.39 11.41 -4.41
N LYS A 31 11.66 12.69 -4.12
CA LYS A 31 13.00 13.16 -3.78
C LYS A 31 13.46 12.66 -2.41
N TYR A 32 12.67 12.92 -1.37
CA TYR A 32 13.12 12.69 0.02
C TYR A 32 12.84 11.28 0.55
N ILE A 33 11.69 10.68 0.21
CA ILE A 33 11.32 9.33 0.64
C ILE A 33 11.63 8.31 -0.45
N GLY A 34 11.44 8.68 -1.71
CA GLY A 34 11.71 7.82 -2.87
C GLY A 34 13.19 7.75 -3.28
N TYR A 35 14.12 8.10 -2.40
CA TYR A 35 15.57 8.11 -2.65
C TYR A 35 15.93 8.76 -3.99
N ASN A 36 15.53 10.02 -4.18
CA ASN A 36 15.71 10.75 -5.43
C ASN A 36 15.11 10.06 -6.68
N TYR A 37 13.87 9.59 -6.56
CA TYR A 37 13.09 8.96 -7.64
C TYR A 37 13.69 7.65 -8.15
N THR A 38 14.28 6.85 -7.27
CA THR A 38 14.90 5.57 -7.63
C THR A 38 14.06 4.36 -7.24
N THR A 39 13.00 4.54 -6.45
CA THR A 39 12.08 3.46 -6.06
C THR A 39 11.18 3.02 -7.21
N LEU A 40 10.65 1.79 -7.14
CA LEU A 40 9.73 1.23 -8.14
C LEU A 40 8.50 2.13 -8.38
N VAL A 41 8.01 2.80 -7.34
CA VAL A 41 6.81 3.67 -7.39
C VAL A 41 7.14 5.04 -8.00
N GLY A 42 8.34 5.57 -7.76
CA GLY A 42 8.71 6.95 -8.11
C GLY A 42 9.61 7.10 -9.35
N SER A 43 10.23 6.02 -9.82
CA SER A 43 11.19 6.10 -10.94
C SER A 43 10.50 6.33 -12.29
N PRO A 44 11.06 7.19 -13.16
CA PRO A 44 10.56 7.33 -14.53
C PRO A 44 10.75 6.03 -15.31
N TYR A 45 9.97 5.87 -16.38
CA TYR A 45 10.09 4.71 -17.24
C TYR A 45 11.47 4.68 -17.90
N GLY A 46 12.14 3.54 -17.83
CA GLY A 46 13.51 3.37 -18.29
C GLY A 46 14.05 1.99 -17.96
N GLU A 47 15.34 1.76 -18.22
CA GLU A 47 15.99 0.49 -17.90
C GLU A 47 15.94 0.17 -16.39
N HIS A 48 16.26 1.14 -15.54
CA HIS A 48 16.22 0.99 -14.08
C HIS A 48 14.84 0.55 -13.58
N TRP A 49 13.78 1.25 -13.98
CA TRP A 49 12.41 0.89 -13.60
C TRP A 49 12.00 -0.48 -14.12
N ARG A 50 12.35 -0.84 -15.37
CA ARG A 50 12.06 -2.16 -15.94
C ARG A 50 12.75 -3.28 -15.17
N ASN A 51 14.01 -3.08 -14.78
CA ASN A 51 14.76 -4.03 -13.96
C ASN A 51 14.13 -4.20 -12.56
N LEU A 52 13.78 -3.10 -11.88
CA LEU A 52 13.08 -3.15 -10.59
C LEU A 52 11.72 -3.86 -10.70
N ARG A 53 10.94 -3.56 -11.74
CA ARG A 53 9.64 -4.21 -11.98
C ARG A 53 9.80 -5.71 -12.20
N ARG A 54 10.77 -6.12 -13.00
CA ARG A 54 11.05 -7.54 -13.26
C ARG A 54 11.46 -8.26 -11.98
N LEU A 55 12.41 -7.69 -11.22
CA LEU A 55 12.88 -8.26 -9.96
C LEU A 55 11.71 -8.41 -8.98
N THR A 56 10.91 -7.37 -8.82
CA THR A 56 9.76 -7.37 -7.90
C THR A 56 8.71 -8.41 -8.30
N ALA A 57 8.41 -8.55 -9.59
CA ALA A 57 7.47 -9.55 -10.08
C ALA A 57 7.94 -10.99 -9.82
N VAL A 58 9.25 -11.26 -9.99
CA VAL A 58 9.80 -12.62 -9.84
C VAL A 58 10.07 -12.98 -8.37
N GLU A 59 10.69 -12.07 -7.62
CA GLU A 59 11.22 -12.38 -6.27
C GLU A 59 10.23 -12.08 -5.14
N ILE A 60 9.24 -11.21 -5.37
CA ILE A 60 8.30 -10.77 -4.34
C ILE A 60 6.89 -11.28 -4.65
N PHE A 61 6.43 -11.06 -5.88
CA PHE A 61 5.03 -11.32 -6.27
C PHE A 61 4.82 -12.57 -7.12
N SER A 62 5.82 -13.43 -7.30
CA SER A 62 5.62 -14.68 -8.03
C SER A 62 4.71 -15.64 -7.25
N THR A 63 3.99 -16.49 -7.96
CA THR A 63 3.10 -17.50 -7.36
C THR A 63 3.82 -18.36 -6.33
N ALA A 64 5.06 -18.77 -6.62
CA ALA A 64 5.89 -19.54 -5.69
C ALA A 64 6.14 -18.78 -4.38
N ARG A 65 6.53 -17.50 -4.46
CA ARG A 65 6.78 -16.66 -3.27
C ARG A 65 5.49 -16.38 -2.50
N LEU A 66 4.40 -16.10 -3.21
CA LEU A 66 3.08 -15.92 -2.58
C LEU A 66 2.60 -17.18 -1.83
N ASN A 67 2.88 -18.37 -2.36
CA ASN A 67 2.56 -19.64 -1.71
C ASN A 67 3.39 -19.87 -0.44
N VAL A 68 4.69 -19.55 -0.46
CA VAL A 68 5.54 -19.60 0.74
C VAL A 68 4.96 -18.75 1.87
N PHE A 69 4.41 -17.57 1.54
CA PHE A 69 3.79 -16.67 2.52
C PHE A 69 2.30 -16.93 2.79
N GLN A 70 1.74 -18.04 2.30
CA GLN A 70 0.32 -18.36 2.50
C GLN A 70 -0.02 -18.53 3.99
N SER A 71 0.84 -19.20 4.75
CA SER A 71 0.65 -19.41 6.19
C SER A 71 0.57 -18.09 6.94
N ILE A 72 1.40 -17.10 6.60
CA ILE A 72 1.38 -15.77 7.21
C ILE A 72 0.00 -15.12 7.04
N ARG A 73 -0.55 -15.11 5.82
CA ARG A 73 -1.87 -14.52 5.56
C ARG A 73 -2.98 -15.27 6.31
N HIS A 74 -2.90 -16.59 6.36
CA HIS A 74 -3.87 -17.41 7.08
C HIS A 74 -3.82 -17.14 8.59
N ASP A 75 -2.62 -17.06 9.17
CA ASP A 75 -2.40 -16.77 10.58
C ASP A 75 -2.97 -15.41 10.97
N GLU A 76 -2.62 -14.34 10.24
CA GLU A 76 -3.14 -13.00 10.55
C GLU A 76 -4.66 -12.93 10.38
N SER A 77 -5.22 -13.57 9.36
CA SER A 77 -6.68 -13.64 9.17
C SER A 77 -7.36 -14.36 10.33
N LYS A 78 -6.77 -15.47 10.80
CA LYS A 78 -7.28 -16.22 11.96
C LYS A 78 -7.18 -15.41 13.24
N LEU A 79 -6.13 -14.61 13.43
CA LEU A 79 -5.99 -13.71 14.56
C LEU A 79 -7.07 -12.62 14.55
N LEU A 80 -7.33 -12.00 13.40
CA LEU A 80 -8.42 -11.03 13.25
C LEU A 80 -9.78 -11.65 13.61
N LEU A 81 -10.07 -12.85 13.11
CA LEU A 81 -11.32 -13.56 13.43
C LEU A 81 -11.44 -13.88 14.92
N LYS A 82 -10.34 -14.29 15.57
CA LYS A 82 -10.32 -14.52 17.02
C LYS A 82 -10.61 -13.24 17.81
N GLN A 83 -10.03 -12.11 17.41
CA GLN A 83 -10.30 -10.81 18.04
C GLN A 83 -11.75 -10.38 17.87
N LEU A 84 -12.32 -10.56 16.66
CA LEU A 84 -13.73 -10.26 16.40
C LEU A 84 -14.65 -11.15 17.24
N TYR A 85 -14.38 -12.46 17.27
CA TYR A 85 -15.14 -13.41 18.07
C TYR A 85 -15.06 -13.07 19.56
N GLY A 86 -13.88 -12.72 20.08
CA GLY A 86 -13.71 -12.30 21.47
C GLY A 86 -14.55 -11.07 21.81
N LYS A 87 -14.61 -10.09 20.91
CA LYS A 87 -15.44 -8.87 21.09
C LYS A 87 -16.94 -9.16 21.01
N SER A 88 -17.37 -10.07 20.13
CA SER A 88 -18.79 -10.40 19.93
C SER A 88 -19.29 -11.55 20.82
N CYS A 89 -18.47 -12.06 21.73
CA CYS A 89 -18.78 -13.30 22.47
C CYS A 89 -19.94 -13.12 23.48
N GLN A 90 -20.20 -11.88 23.93
CA GLN A 90 -21.19 -11.59 24.97
C GLN A 90 -22.43 -10.88 24.42
N ASP A 91 -22.27 -9.99 23.45
CA ASP A 91 -23.35 -9.26 22.78
C ASP A 91 -22.87 -8.70 21.43
N PHE A 92 -23.74 -8.04 20.69
CA PHE A 92 -23.40 -7.30 19.48
C PHE A 92 -22.31 -6.26 19.77
N ALA A 93 -21.15 -6.41 19.12
CA ALA A 93 -20.02 -5.52 19.27
C ALA A 93 -19.90 -4.60 18.06
N ARG A 94 -19.86 -3.28 18.30
CA ARG A 94 -19.46 -2.31 17.29
C ARG A 94 -17.94 -2.34 17.15
N VAL A 95 -17.45 -2.56 15.94
CA VAL A 95 -16.02 -2.59 15.62
C VAL A 95 -15.66 -1.56 14.55
N GLU A 96 -14.44 -1.05 14.62
CA GLU A 96 -13.88 -0.12 13.64
C GLU A 96 -13.09 -0.93 12.61
N LEU A 97 -13.71 -1.24 11.47
CA LEU A 97 -13.13 -2.14 10.47
C LEU A 97 -11.90 -1.55 9.76
N ARG A 98 -11.79 -0.22 9.63
CA ARG A 98 -10.67 0.42 8.92
C ARG A 98 -9.37 0.14 9.65
N SER A 99 -9.32 0.33 10.97
CA SER A 99 -8.14 0.06 11.80
C SER A 99 -7.80 -1.42 11.74
N MET A 100 -8.78 -2.31 11.99
CA MET A 100 -8.53 -3.74 12.03
C MET A 100 -8.01 -4.30 10.70
N LEU A 101 -8.57 -3.87 9.57
CA LEU A 101 -8.08 -4.28 8.24
C LEU A 101 -6.74 -3.64 7.87
N SER A 102 -6.49 -2.40 8.31
CA SER A 102 -5.20 -1.74 8.13
C SER A 102 -4.11 -2.49 8.89
N GLU A 103 -4.34 -2.81 10.17
CA GLU A 103 -3.45 -3.59 11.02
C GLU A 103 -3.17 -4.98 10.43
N LEU A 104 -4.21 -5.70 10.00
CA LEU A 104 -4.08 -6.97 9.27
C LEU A 104 -3.14 -6.81 8.07
N THR A 105 -3.39 -5.81 7.23
CA THR A 105 -2.61 -5.59 6.00
C THR A 105 -1.15 -5.29 6.32
N PHE A 106 -0.88 -4.40 7.29
CA PHE A 106 0.48 -4.08 7.70
C PHE A 106 1.21 -5.26 8.32
N ASN A 107 0.56 -6.01 9.22
CA ASN A 107 1.19 -7.18 9.83
C ASN A 107 1.49 -8.27 8.79
N VAL A 108 0.62 -8.48 7.81
CA VAL A 108 0.91 -9.39 6.68
C VAL A 108 2.16 -8.92 5.93
N ILE A 109 2.20 -7.65 5.52
CA ILE A 109 3.34 -7.10 4.75
C ILE A 109 4.63 -7.17 5.57
N MET A 110 4.60 -6.75 6.83
CA MET A 110 5.80 -6.71 7.67
C MET A 110 6.29 -8.10 8.07
N ARG A 111 5.41 -9.08 8.25
CA ARG A 111 5.83 -10.47 8.43
C ARG A 111 6.45 -11.05 7.17
N MET A 112 5.97 -10.67 5.98
CA MET A 112 6.55 -11.09 4.71
C MET A 112 7.94 -10.45 4.45
N VAL A 113 8.12 -9.19 4.85
CA VAL A 113 9.35 -8.41 4.55
C VAL A 113 10.38 -8.49 5.67
N ALA A 114 9.97 -8.29 6.92
CA ALA A 114 10.83 -8.18 8.10
C ALA A 114 10.69 -9.37 9.07
N GLY A 115 9.77 -10.31 8.82
CA GLY A 115 9.54 -11.46 9.70
C GLY A 115 8.88 -11.12 11.05
N LYS A 116 8.48 -9.86 11.27
CA LYS A 116 7.95 -9.36 12.55
C LYS A 116 6.57 -8.72 12.40
N ARG A 117 5.83 -8.60 13.50
CA ARG A 117 4.61 -7.80 13.61
C ARG A 117 4.92 -6.45 14.25
N TYR A 118 4.18 -5.43 13.85
CA TYR A 118 4.32 -4.07 14.38
C TYR A 118 2.99 -3.48 14.86
N PHE A 119 1.88 -4.22 14.75
CA PHE A 119 0.57 -3.87 15.29
C PHE A 119 0.04 -5.03 16.16
N GLY A 120 -0.56 -4.74 17.32
CA GLY A 120 -1.02 -5.73 18.30
C GLY A 120 -0.78 -5.30 19.75
N GLU A 121 -1.19 -6.14 20.71
CA GLU A 121 -1.24 -5.86 22.16
C GLU A 121 0.13 -5.78 22.88
N ASP A 122 1.25 -5.89 22.16
CA ASP A 122 2.58 -5.67 22.73
C ASP A 122 2.87 -4.15 22.81
N GLU A 123 2.20 -3.47 23.75
CA GLU A 123 2.34 -2.02 23.98
C GLU A 123 3.75 -1.61 24.44
N GLU A 124 4.57 -2.54 24.93
CA GLU A 124 5.94 -2.28 25.39
C GLU A 124 7.00 -2.30 24.27
N ASN A 125 6.59 -2.51 23.02
CA ASN A 125 7.53 -2.51 21.89
C ASN A 125 7.76 -1.10 21.32
N ASP A 126 8.82 -0.43 21.80
CA ASP A 126 9.23 0.89 21.33
C ASP A 126 9.57 0.94 19.84
N GLU A 127 10.16 -0.13 19.28
CA GLU A 127 10.43 -0.26 17.83
C GLU A 127 9.11 -0.17 17.05
N ALA A 128 8.06 -0.83 17.55
CA ALA A 128 6.76 -0.83 16.91
C ALA A 128 6.02 0.49 17.02
N LYS A 129 6.15 1.20 18.15
CA LYS A 129 5.62 2.58 18.29
C LYS A 129 6.25 3.51 17.26
N GLN A 130 7.58 3.53 17.18
CA GLN A 130 8.31 4.36 16.21
C GLN A 130 7.95 4.02 14.76
N PHE A 131 7.86 2.73 14.44
CA PHE A 131 7.47 2.29 13.10
C PHE A 131 6.07 2.79 12.72
N ARG A 132 5.08 2.66 13.61
CA ARG A 132 3.71 3.14 13.38
C ARG A 132 3.65 4.65 13.16
N GLU A 133 4.42 5.40 13.95
CA GLU A 133 4.51 6.86 13.80
C GLU A 133 5.11 7.26 12.45
N ILE A 134 6.21 6.64 12.03
CA ILE A 134 6.82 6.89 10.72
C ILE A 134 5.83 6.59 9.60
N ILE A 135 5.14 5.46 9.67
CA ILE A 135 4.14 5.08 8.66
C ILE A 135 3.01 6.12 8.59
N ASP A 136 2.47 6.56 9.72
CA ASP A 136 1.41 7.57 9.75
C ASP A 136 1.85 8.91 9.14
N GLN A 137 3.08 9.36 9.46
CA GLN A 137 3.66 10.56 8.85
C GLN A 137 3.84 10.40 7.33
N VAL A 138 4.34 9.25 6.88
CA VAL A 138 4.49 8.95 5.44
C VAL A 138 3.13 8.97 4.75
N PHE A 139 2.11 8.32 5.31
CA PHE A 139 0.76 8.31 4.74
C PHE A 139 0.17 9.71 4.67
N THR A 140 0.32 10.51 5.73
CA THR A 140 -0.11 11.91 5.75
C THR A 140 0.57 12.70 4.63
N LEU A 141 1.87 12.50 4.40
CA LEU A 141 2.59 13.18 3.32
C LEU A 141 2.20 12.69 1.92
N VAL A 142 1.84 11.41 1.76
CA VAL A 142 1.36 10.85 0.48
C VAL A 142 -0.06 11.35 0.15
N VAL A 143 -0.96 11.35 1.14
CA VAL A 143 -2.38 11.68 0.96
C VAL A 143 -2.64 13.19 0.99
N CYS A 144 -1.95 13.95 1.83
CA CYS A 144 -2.23 15.39 2.02
C CYS A 144 -1.47 16.31 1.05
N ARG A 145 -0.54 15.79 0.23
CA ARG A 145 0.19 16.60 -0.78
C ARG A 145 -0.03 16.16 -2.23
N THR A 146 -1.08 15.39 -2.50
CA THR A 146 -1.79 15.52 -3.78
C THR A 146 -2.57 16.84 -3.71
N PRO A 147 -2.11 17.97 -4.28
CA PRO A 147 -2.86 19.22 -4.19
C PRO A 147 -4.25 19.01 -4.77
N ARG A 148 -5.27 19.06 -3.89
CA ARG A 148 -6.68 19.35 -4.18
C ARG A 148 -7.15 18.80 -5.55
N PHE A 149 -7.29 17.48 -5.66
CA PHE A 149 -7.75 16.75 -6.85
C PHE A 149 -9.29 16.70 -7.03
N LEU A 150 -10.04 17.59 -6.37
CA LEU A 150 -11.48 17.76 -6.60
C LEU A 150 -11.80 19.24 -6.83
N PRO A 151 -11.78 19.73 -8.09
CA PRO A 151 -12.67 20.81 -8.48
C PRO A 151 -14.08 20.23 -8.66
N GLY A 152 -15.06 21.00 -8.18
CA GLY A 152 -16.44 20.58 -8.03
C GLY A 152 -17.08 20.01 -9.28
N VAL A 153 -18.00 19.07 -9.03
CA VAL A 153 -19.11 18.75 -9.90
C VAL A 153 -19.89 20.06 -10.14
N GLN A 154 -19.71 20.66 -11.31
CA GLN A 154 -20.76 21.47 -11.90
C GLN A 154 -21.39 20.56 -12.97
N MET A 155 -22.57 20.04 -12.65
CA MET A 155 -23.47 19.52 -13.68
C MET A 155 -23.92 20.71 -14.52
N ASP A 156 -23.74 20.60 -15.83
CA ASP A 156 -24.71 20.99 -16.84
C ASP A 156 -24.70 19.91 -17.93
#